data_AF-A0A9N9A4Z7-F1
#
_entry.id   AF-A0A9N9A4Z7-F1
#
_cell.length_a   1.000
_cell.length_b   1.000
_cell.length_c   1.000
_cell.angle_alpha   90.00
_cell.angle_beta   90.00
_cell.angle_gamma   90.00
#
_symmetry.space_group_name_H-M   'P 1'
#
loop_
_entity.id
_entity.type
_entity.pdbx_description
1 polymer ?
#
loop_
_entity_poly.entity_id
_entity_poly.type
_entity_poly.pdbx_seq_one_letter_code
_entity_poly.pdbx_strand_id
1 'polypeptide(L)'
;MDQNNENFEHGPSTQSFKRPRAQDYVRQDIQYATREMIQATLASTQTGIPNWKYSLCIVQKSERARMCGFGEKDRRSLSPLPIVQLFVSDENGKPVDIENIEYNFFVLHATPYKCGTREEASLVIHPTSQLGFKNQTNTRNLLGNLIASGRKLKDHEGKSGIFFVYQDLSIRTDGDFYFEFNLMYLGFQGMVNIGVHPMSVLASVESDPFVAYSAKKFPETTPLSRAFSSQGIKIATRSDKKGRNTSQEQ
;
A
#
# COMPACT_ATOMS: atom_id res chain seq x y z
N MET A 1 34.08 12.09 -53.95
CA MET A 1 34.22 10.72 -53.41
C MET A 1 34.81 10.91 -52.03
N ASP A 2 34.02 11.18 -50.98
CA ASP A 2 32.62 10.78 -50.70
C ASP A 2 32.45 9.25 -50.80
N GLN A 3 31.85 8.50 -49.87
CA GLN A 3 31.29 8.71 -48.52
C GLN A 3 31.29 7.28 -47.87
N ASN A 4 31.23 7.03 -46.55
CA ASN A 4 31.02 7.85 -45.35
C ASN A 4 31.71 7.17 -44.14
N ASN A 5 31.67 7.76 -42.93
CA ASN A 5 31.80 7.03 -41.66
C ASN A 5 30.84 7.63 -40.63
N GLU A 6 29.98 6.81 -40.01
CA GLU A 6 28.84 7.30 -39.22
C GLU A 6 29.27 7.77 -37.81
N ASN A 7 28.74 8.92 -37.40
CA ASN A 7 28.98 9.47 -36.06
C ASN A 7 28.19 8.70 -35.01
N PHE A 8 28.90 8.08 -34.06
CA PHE A 8 28.30 7.72 -32.77
C PHE A 8 28.25 8.96 -31.87
N GLU A 9 27.04 9.49 -31.61
CA GLU A 9 26.86 10.54 -30.61
C GLU A 9 27.14 10.00 -29.20
N HIS A 10 28.17 10.52 -28.55
CA HIS A 10 28.40 10.28 -27.13
C HIS A 10 27.35 11.02 -26.29
N GLY A 11 26.64 10.28 -25.44
CA GLY A 11 25.74 10.86 -24.44
C GLY A 11 26.46 11.84 -23.50
N PRO A 12 25.72 12.77 -22.84
CA PRO A 12 26.32 13.88 -22.11
C PRO A 12 27.25 13.40 -21.00
N SER A 13 28.52 13.79 -21.09
CA SER A 13 29.55 13.47 -20.10
C SER A 13 29.14 13.97 -18.71
N THR A 14 29.32 13.14 -17.68
CA THR A 14 29.16 13.55 -16.28
C THR A 14 30.13 14.69 -15.96
N GLN A 15 29.64 15.94 -15.96
CA GLN A 15 30.43 17.08 -15.53
C GLN A 15 30.82 16.92 -14.07
N SER A 16 32.11 17.03 -13.79
CA SER A 16 32.65 17.05 -12.43
C SER A 16 32.12 18.27 -11.68
N PHE A 17 31.10 18.09 -10.85
CA PHE A 17 30.65 19.12 -9.90
C PHE A 17 31.79 19.50 -8.96
N LYS A 18 32.43 20.65 -9.24
CA LYS A 18 33.37 21.28 -8.30
C LYS A 18 32.59 21.68 -7.05
N ARG A 19 33.04 21.24 -5.87
CA ARG A 19 32.43 21.66 -4.60
C ARG A 19 32.51 23.19 -4.48
N PRO A 20 31.41 23.90 -4.16
CA PRO A 20 31.42 25.35 -3.96
C PRO A 20 32.38 25.76 -2.83
N ARG A 21 32.87 27.01 -2.85
CA ARG A 21 33.68 27.53 -1.74
C ARG A 21 32.78 27.81 -0.54
N ALA A 22 33.35 27.94 0.65
CA ALA A 22 32.59 28.13 1.89
C ALA A 22 31.68 29.38 1.92
N GLN A 23 31.90 30.34 1.00
CA GLN A 23 31.09 31.56 0.86
C GLN A 23 29.94 31.42 -0.16
N ASP A 24 29.91 30.35 -0.95
CA ASP A 24 28.91 30.09 -2.00
C ASP A 24 27.75 29.20 -1.51
N TYR A 25 27.73 28.83 -0.22
CA TYR A 25 26.63 28.05 0.35
C TYR A 25 25.37 28.91 0.40
N VAL A 26 24.45 28.63 -0.54
CA VAL A 26 23.06 29.10 -0.51
C VAL A 26 22.50 28.86 0.89
N ARG A 27 22.16 29.96 1.57
CA ARG A 27 21.73 29.96 2.97
C ARG A 27 20.63 28.91 3.18
N GLN A 28 20.78 28.00 4.14
CA GLN A 28 19.93 26.82 4.23
C GLN A 28 18.45 27.18 4.47
N ASP A 29 18.21 28.30 5.15
CA ASP A 29 16.90 28.94 5.35
C ASP A 29 16.17 29.31 4.06
N ILE A 30 16.86 29.67 2.98
CA ILE A 30 16.23 30.00 1.69
C ILE A 30 16.05 28.77 0.77
N GLN A 31 16.42 27.56 1.22
CA GLN A 31 16.18 26.31 0.50
C GLN A 31 14.82 25.67 0.86
N TYR A 32 14.16 26.15 1.91
CA TYR A 32 12.87 25.61 2.39
C TYR A 32 11.71 26.51 1.98
N ALA A 33 10.66 25.92 1.41
CA ALA A 33 9.37 26.60 1.26
C ALA A 33 8.72 26.76 2.65
N THR A 34 8.22 27.97 2.96
CA THR A 34 7.51 28.20 4.23
C THR A 34 6.08 27.65 4.16
N ARG A 35 5.44 27.48 5.33
CA ARG A 35 4.05 27.05 5.42
C ARG A 35 3.11 27.99 4.64
N GLU A 36 3.37 29.29 4.68
CA GLU A 36 2.58 30.33 4.02
C GLU A 36 2.71 30.23 2.49
N MET A 37 3.93 29.95 2.00
CA MET A 37 4.19 29.70 0.56
C MET A 37 3.46 28.45 0.06
N ILE A 38 3.42 27.38 0.88
CA ILE A 38 2.70 26.16 0.55
C ILE A 38 1.18 26.38 0.64
N GLN A 39 0.69 27.07 1.68
CA GLN A 39 -0.74 27.33 1.88
C GLN A 39 -1.39 28.12 0.73
N ALA A 40 -0.65 29.00 0.06
CA ALA A 40 -1.12 29.69 -1.14
C ALA A 40 -1.44 28.76 -2.32
N THR A 41 -1.01 27.50 -2.27
CA THR A 41 -1.18 26.48 -3.32
C THR A 41 -2.13 25.34 -2.90
N LEU A 42 -2.77 25.45 -1.74
CA LEU A 42 -3.86 24.55 -1.31
C LEU A 42 -5.14 24.81 -2.11
N ALA A 43 -5.95 23.76 -2.28
CA ALA A 43 -7.33 23.94 -2.73
C ALA A 43 -8.12 24.78 -1.70
N SER A 44 -8.93 25.72 -2.17
CA SER A 44 -9.69 26.70 -1.35
C SER A 44 -10.76 26.10 -0.42
N THR A 45 -10.86 24.78 -0.37
CA THR A 45 -11.63 23.98 0.57
C THR A 45 -11.10 24.06 2.00
N GLN A 46 -11.99 23.95 3.00
CA GLN A 46 -11.63 23.96 4.42
C GLN A 46 -10.67 22.81 4.85
N THR A 47 -10.64 21.71 4.09
CA THR A 47 -9.79 20.54 4.34
C THR A 47 -8.45 20.57 3.59
N GLY A 48 -8.24 21.54 2.68
CA GLY A 48 -7.10 21.58 1.77
C GLY A 48 -7.14 20.53 0.65
N ILE A 49 -8.22 19.75 0.55
CA ILE A 49 -8.41 18.68 -0.44
C ILE A 49 -9.35 19.21 -1.52
N PRO A 50 -9.01 19.18 -2.83
CA PRO A 50 -9.97 19.46 -3.87
C PRO A 50 -11.27 18.66 -3.68
N ASN A 51 -12.40 19.21 -4.11
CA ASN A 51 -13.72 18.55 -4.09
C ASN A 51 -13.78 17.38 -5.10
N TRP A 52 -12.99 16.35 -4.87
CA TRP A 52 -12.94 15.14 -5.66
C TRP A 52 -13.82 14.06 -5.05
N LYS A 53 -14.33 13.19 -5.93
CA LYS A 53 -15.04 11.97 -5.58
C LYS A 53 -14.06 10.81 -5.64
N TYR A 54 -14.12 9.95 -4.62
CA TYR A 54 -13.21 8.83 -4.44
C TYR A 54 -13.96 7.52 -4.58
N SER A 55 -13.35 6.54 -5.24
CA SER A 55 -13.86 5.17 -5.26
C SER A 55 -12.71 4.16 -5.21
N LEU A 56 -12.99 3.00 -4.63
CA LEU A 56 -12.02 1.94 -4.38
C LEU A 56 -12.44 0.67 -5.11
N CYS A 57 -11.49 -0.06 -5.68
CA CYS A 57 -11.71 -1.38 -6.26
C CYS A 57 -10.70 -2.39 -5.73
N ILE A 58 -11.18 -3.55 -5.26
CA ILE A 58 -10.31 -4.64 -4.80
C ILE A 58 -9.87 -5.45 -6.02
N VAL A 59 -8.71 -5.08 -6.58
CA VAL A 59 -8.13 -5.70 -7.79
C VAL A 59 -7.41 -7.01 -7.52
N GLN A 60 -7.08 -7.32 -6.26
CA GLN A 60 -6.68 -8.65 -5.81
C GLN A 60 -7.31 -8.96 -4.47
N LYS A 61 -8.07 -10.05 -4.43
CA LYS A 61 -8.78 -10.50 -3.23
C LYS A 61 -7.92 -11.47 -2.41
N SER A 62 -8.14 -11.51 -1.11
CA SER A 62 -7.66 -12.59 -0.25
C SER A 62 -8.64 -13.76 -0.33
N GLU A 63 -8.16 -14.95 -0.67
CA GLU A 63 -9.00 -16.16 -0.71
C GLU A 63 -9.01 -16.89 0.63
N ARG A 64 -7.91 -16.76 1.39
CA ARG A 64 -7.70 -17.47 2.66
C ARG A 64 -6.65 -16.83 3.54
N ALA A 65 -6.77 -17.10 4.83
CA ALA A 65 -5.73 -16.89 5.82
C ALA A 65 -5.26 -18.22 6.43
N ARG A 66 -4.10 -18.19 7.09
CA ARG A 66 -3.83 -19.13 8.18
C ARG A 66 -3.88 -18.36 9.49
N MET A 67 -4.61 -18.87 10.47
CA MET A 67 -4.66 -18.29 11.80
C MET A 67 -3.25 -18.35 12.43
N CYS A 68 -2.82 -17.27 13.05
CA CYS A 68 -1.49 -17.16 13.67
C CYS A 68 -1.50 -17.53 15.17
N GLY A 69 -2.69 -17.62 15.75
CA GLY A 69 -2.89 -17.80 17.18
C GLY A 69 -2.34 -16.62 18.00
N PHE A 70 -1.94 -16.93 19.23
CA PHE A 70 -1.54 -15.94 20.22
C PHE A 70 -0.03 -15.85 20.43
N GLY A 71 0.75 -16.79 19.89
CA GLY A 71 2.21 -16.71 19.83
C GLY A 71 2.71 -15.86 18.66
N GLU A 72 3.87 -15.21 18.80
CA GLU A 72 4.41 -14.29 17.79
C GLU A 72 5.08 -14.99 16.59
N LYS A 73 5.41 -16.29 16.72
CA LYS A 73 6.36 -16.99 15.83
C LYS A 73 5.78 -17.59 14.53
N ASP A 74 4.47 -17.83 14.43
CA ASP A 74 3.84 -18.43 13.22
C ASP A 74 2.91 -17.44 12.50
N ARG A 75 3.36 -16.17 12.41
CA ARG A 75 2.67 -15.14 11.61
C ARG A 75 2.78 -15.43 10.11
N ARG A 76 1.65 -15.33 9.39
CA ARG A 76 1.59 -15.53 7.94
C ARG A 76 0.63 -14.55 7.29
N SER A 77 1.09 -13.88 6.23
CA SER A 77 0.26 -13.00 5.43
C SER A 77 -0.93 -13.74 4.80
N LEU A 78 -2.01 -13.01 4.59
CA LEU A 78 -3.14 -13.42 3.73
C LEU A 78 -2.67 -13.85 2.35
N SER A 79 -3.44 -14.74 1.72
CA SER A 79 -3.06 -15.33 0.45
C SER A 79 -4.25 -15.50 -0.52
N PRO A 80 -4.21 -14.89 -1.71
CA PRO A 80 -3.30 -13.82 -2.13
C PRO A 80 -3.35 -12.60 -1.19
N LEU A 81 -2.29 -11.79 -1.16
CA LEU A 81 -2.29 -10.52 -0.41
C LEU A 81 -3.33 -9.56 -1.00
N PRO A 82 -4.14 -8.84 -0.19
CA PRO A 82 -5.13 -7.92 -0.73
C PRO A 82 -4.47 -6.72 -1.39
N ILE A 83 -5.00 -6.33 -2.56
CA ILE A 83 -4.58 -5.14 -3.31
C ILE A 83 -5.83 -4.35 -3.68
N VAL A 84 -5.83 -3.05 -3.36
CA VAL A 84 -6.93 -2.13 -3.63
C VAL A 84 -6.42 -0.99 -4.51
N GLN A 85 -7.17 -0.62 -5.54
CA GLN A 85 -6.89 0.51 -6.43
C GLN A 85 -7.79 1.69 -6.07
N LEU A 86 -7.22 2.90 -6.07
CA LEU A 86 -7.93 4.16 -5.96
C LEU A 86 -8.27 4.71 -7.35
N PHE A 87 -9.51 5.19 -7.49
CA PHE A 87 -9.96 6.02 -8.58
C PHE A 87 -10.45 7.36 -8.02
N VAL A 88 -10.08 8.45 -8.71
CA VAL A 88 -10.42 9.82 -8.32
C VAL A 88 -11.07 10.50 -9.52
N SER A 89 -12.18 11.18 -9.28
CA SER A 89 -12.88 11.99 -10.27
C SER A 89 -13.19 13.38 -9.73
N ASP A 90 -13.33 14.37 -10.61
CA ASP A 90 -13.70 15.74 -10.24
C ASP A 90 -15.18 15.84 -9.79
N GLU A 91 -15.61 17.06 -9.46
CA GLU A 91 -17.01 17.36 -9.09
C GLU A 91 -18.01 16.89 -10.16
N ASN A 92 -17.63 16.95 -11.44
CA ASN A 92 -18.44 16.55 -12.60
C ASN A 92 -18.38 15.04 -12.88
N GLY A 93 -17.57 14.27 -12.15
CA GLY A 93 -17.38 12.83 -12.34
C GLY A 93 -16.36 12.47 -13.44
N LYS A 94 -15.62 13.44 -13.98
CA LYS A 94 -14.54 13.16 -14.94
C LYS A 94 -13.32 12.58 -14.20
N PRO A 95 -12.69 11.50 -14.68
CA PRO A 95 -11.46 10.98 -14.06
C PRO A 95 -10.35 12.02 -14.00
N VAL A 96 -9.70 12.13 -12.83
CA VAL A 96 -8.50 12.97 -12.63
C VAL A 96 -7.27 12.17 -13.06
N ASP A 97 -6.35 12.81 -13.77
CA ASP A 97 -5.08 12.20 -14.17
C ASP A 97 -4.22 11.91 -12.92
N ILE A 98 -3.67 10.71 -12.84
CA ILE A 98 -2.83 10.21 -11.75
C ILE A 98 -1.59 11.07 -11.53
N GLU A 99 -1.06 11.71 -12.58
CA GLU A 99 0.10 12.62 -12.45
C GLU A 99 -0.23 13.89 -11.63
N ASN A 100 -1.52 14.27 -11.55
CA ASN A 100 -2.00 15.42 -10.79
C ASN A 100 -2.49 15.07 -9.37
N ILE A 101 -2.31 13.82 -8.93
CA ILE A 101 -2.78 13.33 -7.63
C ILE A 101 -1.59 13.06 -6.71
N GLU A 102 -1.53 13.75 -5.57
CA GLU A 102 -0.50 13.50 -4.55
C GLU A 102 -0.82 12.24 -3.73
N TYR A 103 -0.53 11.07 -4.33
CA TYR A 103 -0.92 9.77 -3.79
C TYR A 103 -0.29 9.42 -2.42
N ASN A 104 0.78 10.11 -2.01
CA ASN A 104 1.53 9.81 -0.78
C ASN A 104 0.73 10.05 0.51
N PHE A 105 -0.27 10.94 0.49
CA PHE A 105 -1.10 11.25 1.65
C PHE A 105 -2.35 10.39 1.79
N PHE A 106 -2.73 9.63 0.76
CA PHE A 106 -3.79 8.65 0.91
C PHE A 106 -3.30 7.46 1.73
N VAL A 107 -4.07 7.10 2.74
CA VAL A 107 -3.89 5.88 3.53
C VAL A 107 -5.18 5.08 3.57
N LEU A 108 -5.05 3.77 3.50
CA LEU A 108 -6.15 2.83 3.54
C LEU A 108 -6.02 1.97 4.80
N HIS A 109 -7.02 2.02 5.68
CA HIS A 109 -7.09 1.18 6.89
C HIS A 109 -7.92 -0.08 6.62
N ALA A 110 -7.38 -1.25 6.95
CA ALA A 110 -8.10 -2.52 6.90
C ALA A 110 -8.71 -2.88 8.27
N THR A 111 -10.03 -2.99 8.31
CA THR A 111 -10.79 -3.41 9.50
C THR A 111 -11.42 -4.80 9.26
N PRO A 112 -11.20 -5.81 10.12
CA PRO A 112 -11.80 -7.13 9.97
C PRO A 112 -13.21 -7.18 10.54
N TYR A 113 -14.11 -7.91 9.88
CA TYR A 113 -15.48 -8.18 10.30
C TYR A 113 -15.82 -9.66 10.17
N LYS A 114 -16.70 -10.17 11.04
CA LYS A 114 -17.22 -11.55 10.96
C LYS A 114 -18.30 -11.64 9.88
N CYS A 115 -18.24 -12.62 8.99
CA CYS A 115 -19.24 -12.77 7.92
C CYS A 115 -20.66 -13.02 8.44
N GLY A 116 -20.82 -13.82 9.51
CA GLY A 116 -22.14 -14.23 10.01
C GLY A 116 -22.89 -13.15 10.82
N THR A 117 -22.18 -12.33 11.60
CA THR A 117 -22.79 -11.31 12.48
C THR A 117 -22.60 -9.88 12.02
N ARG A 118 -21.69 -9.63 11.05
CA ARG A 118 -21.21 -8.29 10.65
C ARG A 118 -20.67 -7.45 11.81
N GLU A 119 -20.29 -8.10 12.92
CA GLU A 119 -19.56 -7.46 14.02
C GLU A 119 -18.10 -7.23 13.64
N GLU A 120 -17.54 -6.13 14.11
CA GLU A 120 -16.10 -5.87 14.02
C GLU A 120 -15.31 -6.94 14.79
N ALA A 121 -14.28 -7.49 14.15
CA ALA A 121 -13.44 -8.57 14.65
C ALA A 121 -12.04 -8.12 15.08
N SER A 122 -11.81 -6.80 15.25
CA SER A 122 -10.49 -6.21 15.53
C SER A 122 -9.89 -6.65 16.86
N LEU A 123 -10.72 -6.95 17.87
CA LEU A 123 -10.29 -7.37 19.20
C LEU A 123 -10.78 -8.78 19.52
N VAL A 124 -9.91 -9.56 20.15
CA VAL A 124 -10.19 -10.91 20.64
C VAL A 124 -9.67 -11.08 22.06
N ILE A 125 -10.38 -11.88 22.86
CA ILE A 125 -9.97 -12.22 24.24
C ILE A 125 -8.75 -13.15 24.17
N HIS A 126 -7.70 -12.84 24.90
CA HIS A 126 -6.53 -13.72 24.99
C HIS A 126 -6.87 -15.01 25.77
N PRO A 127 -6.50 -16.21 25.30
CA PRO A 127 -6.92 -17.47 25.94
C PRO A 127 -6.50 -17.62 27.41
N THR A 128 -5.38 -17.01 27.82
CA THR A 128 -4.97 -17.02 29.25
C THR A 128 -5.96 -16.33 30.17
N SER A 129 -6.75 -15.37 29.68
CA SER A 129 -7.83 -14.75 30.46
C SER A 129 -9.08 -15.63 30.58
N GLN A 130 -9.21 -16.66 29.74
CA GLN A 130 -10.28 -17.67 29.87
C GLN A 130 -9.94 -18.72 30.95
N LEU A 131 -8.68 -18.78 31.41
CA LEU A 131 -8.20 -19.71 32.45
C LEU A 131 -8.34 -19.14 33.89
N GLY A 132 -9.27 -18.20 34.12
CA GLY A 132 -9.59 -17.70 35.47
C GLY A 132 -8.62 -16.67 36.06
N PHE A 133 -7.62 -16.20 35.31
CA PHE A 133 -6.77 -15.09 35.74
C PHE A 133 -7.56 -13.77 35.71
N LYS A 134 -7.54 -13.04 36.83
CA LYS A 134 -8.53 -12.00 37.19
C LYS A 134 -8.68 -10.79 36.26
N ASN A 135 -7.83 -10.64 35.24
CA ASN A 135 -7.88 -9.54 34.28
C ASN A 135 -8.13 -10.09 32.87
N GLN A 136 -9.23 -9.68 32.25
CA GLN A 136 -9.56 -10.03 30.88
C GLN A 136 -8.72 -9.17 29.92
N THR A 137 -7.74 -9.76 29.25
CA THR A 137 -6.86 -9.05 28.32
C THR A 137 -7.36 -9.22 26.89
N ASN A 138 -7.87 -8.13 26.32
CA ASN A 138 -8.20 -8.06 24.91
C ASN A 138 -6.93 -7.76 24.12
N THR A 139 -6.74 -8.45 22.99
CA THR A 139 -5.63 -8.24 22.07
C THR A 139 -6.14 -8.08 20.65
N ARG A 140 -5.32 -7.47 19.77
CA ARG A 140 -5.69 -7.24 18.38
C ARG A 140 -5.68 -8.56 17.61
N ASN A 141 -6.75 -8.82 16.85
CA ASN A 141 -6.91 -9.99 16.01
C ASN A 141 -6.13 -9.86 14.69
N LEU A 142 -6.23 -8.71 14.03
CA LEU A 142 -5.48 -8.40 12.82
C LEU A 142 -4.07 -7.88 13.19
N LEU A 143 -3.05 -8.44 12.57
CA LEU A 143 -1.63 -8.23 12.86
C LEU A 143 -0.88 -7.76 11.62
N GLY A 144 0.26 -7.09 11.85
CA GLY A 144 1.08 -6.50 10.81
C GLY A 144 0.64 -5.08 10.46
N ASN A 145 0.72 -4.73 9.18
CA ASN A 145 0.46 -3.40 8.66
C ASN A 145 -1.01 -3.25 8.25
N LEU A 146 -1.84 -2.82 9.20
CA LEU A 146 -3.26 -2.47 8.97
C LEU A 146 -3.45 -1.22 8.11
N ILE A 147 -2.41 -0.39 7.99
CA ILE A 147 -2.37 0.77 7.10
C ILE A 147 -1.53 0.43 5.86
N ALA A 148 -2.06 0.74 4.69
CA ALA A 148 -1.30 0.83 3.45
C ALA A 148 -1.31 2.29 2.95
N SER A 149 -0.16 2.82 2.56
CA SER A 149 -0.04 4.13 1.88
C SER A 149 -0.25 3.96 0.37
N GLY A 150 -0.78 4.99 -0.28
CA GLY A 150 -0.93 5.03 -1.73
C GLY A 150 0.42 4.90 -2.46
N ARG A 151 0.46 4.07 -3.51
CA ARG A 151 1.62 3.87 -4.39
C ARG A 151 1.20 3.99 -5.84
N LYS A 152 1.83 4.88 -6.60
CA LYS A 152 1.77 4.86 -8.06
C LYS A 152 2.56 3.65 -8.57
N LEU A 153 1.87 2.71 -9.21
CA LEU A 153 2.45 1.48 -9.80
C LEU A 153 1.81 1.22 -11.17
N LYS A 154 2.43 0.36 -11.97
CA LYS A 154 1.84 -0.26 -13.15
C LYS A 154 1.35 -1.66 -12.81
N ASP A 155 0.16 -2.03 -13.27
CA ASP A 155 -0.34 -3.40 -13.15
C ASP A 155 0.38 -4.36 -14.13
N HIS A 156 -0.12 -5.60 -14.18
CA HIS A 156 0.41 -6.66 -15.03
C HIS A 156 0.07 -6.49 -16.53
N GLU A 157 -0.82 -5.55 -16.88
CA GLU A 157 -1.13 -5.13 -18.24
C GLU A 157 -0.33 -3.86 -18.64
N GLY A 158 0.47 -3.31 -17.71
CA GLY A 158 1.30 -2.12 -17.89
C GLY A 158 0.58 -0.80 -17.61
N LYS A 159 -0.68 -0.82 -17.16
CA LYS A 159 -1.49 0.36 -16.90
C LYS A 159 -1.15 0.96 -15.54
N SER A 160 -0.90 2.28 -15.52
CA SER A 160 -0.62 3.03 -14.29
C SER A 160 -1.87 3.17 -13.42
N GLY A 161 -1.71 3.09 -12.10
CA GLY A 161 -2.76 3.29 -11.11
C GLY A 161 -2.18 3.66 -9.74
N ILE A 162 -3.04 4.15 -8.84
CA ILE A 162 -2.71 4.34 -7.42
C ILE A 162 -3.22 3.12 -6.67
N PHE A 163 -2.32 2.39 -6.02
CA PHE A 163 -2.62 1.12 -5.35
C PHE A 163 -2.18 1.12 -3.89
N PHE A 164 -2.92 0.35 -3.09
CA PHE A 164 -2.64 0.00 -1.71
C PHE A 164 -2.34 -1.50 -1.65
N VAL A 165 -1.18 -1.89 -1.12
CA VAL A 165 -0.70 -3.27 -1.13
C VAL A 165 -0.43 -3.76 0.29
N TYR A 166 -1.24 -4.70 0.76
CA TYR A 166 -1.10 -5.28 2.09
C TYR A 166 -0.14 -6.47 2.10
N GLN A 167 1.17 -6.16 2.12
CA GLN A 167 2.26 -7.16 2.17
C GLN A 167 2.22 -8.04 3.43
N ASP A 168 1.80 -7.45 4.55
CA ASP A 168 1.86 -8.06 5.88
C ASP A 168 0.55 -7.80 6.64
N LEU A 169 -0.50 -8.57 6.30
CA LEU A 169 -1.71 -8.70 7.11
C LEU A 169 -1.88 -10.15 7.52
N SER A 170 -1.94 -10.42 8.83
CA SER A 170 -2.16 -11.75 9.39
C SER A 170 -3.30 -11.72 10.41
N ILE A 171 -4.08 -12.80 10.57
CA ILE A 171 -5.18 -12.86 11.56
C ILE A 171 -4.87 -13.89 12.66
N ARG A 172 -5.24 -13.63 13.92
CA ARG A 172 -4.96 -14.52 15.05
C ARG A 172 -5.89 -15.73 15.09
N THR A 173 -7.20 -15.51 14.94
CA THR A 173 -8.22 -16.55 15.08
C THR A 173 -8.57 -17.18 13.74
N ASP A 174 -9.06 -18.42 13.78
CA ASP A 174 -9.84 -19.01 12.70
C ASP A 174 -11.25 -18.38 12.61
N GLY A 175 -11.97 -18.72 11.54
CA GLY A 175 -13.31 -18.22 11.24
C GLY A 175 -13.45 -17.61 9.85
N ASP A 176 -14.67 -17.18 9.55
CA ASP A 176 -15.04 -16.57 8.28
C ASP A 176 -15.08 -15.04 8.43
N PHE A 177 -14.21 -14.36 7.69
CA PHE A 177 -14.01 -12.92 7.80
C PHE A 177 -14.12 -12.23 6.44
N TYR A 178 -14.52 -10.97 6.46
CA TYR A 178 -14.30 -10.03 5.36
C TYR A 178 -13.65 -8.77 5.92
N PHE A 179 -13.02 -7.98 5.06
CA PHE A 179 -12.41 -6.71 5.44
C PHE A 179 -13.19 -5.53 4.88
N GLU A 180 -13.35 -4.49 5.67
CA GLU A 180 -13.66 -3.15 5.17
C GLU A 180 -12.35 -2.37 5.02
N PHE A 181 -12.15 -1.74 3.88
CA PHE A 181 -11.01 -0.88 3.60
C PHE A 181 -11.46 0.58 3.56
N ASN A 182 -11.04 1.37 4.55
CA ASN A 182 -11.46 2.74 4.75
C ASN A 182 -10.37 3.74 4.33
N LEU A 183 -10.66 4.57 3.34
CA LEU A 183 -9.74 5.57 2.77
C LEU A 183 -9.77 6.86 3.58
N MET A 184 -8.59 7.34 3.97
CA MET A 184 -8.36 8.64 4.60
C MET A 184 -7.27 9.39 3.86
N TYR A 185 -7.24 10.71 4.01
CA TYR A 185 -6.23 11.57 3.39
C TYR A 185 -5.52 12.41 4.46
N LEU A 186 -4.24 12.13 4.67
CA LEU A 186 -3.46 12.63 5.81
C LEU A 186 -2.92 14.05 5.63
N GLY A 187 -2.97 14.66 4.45
CA GLY A 187 -2.23 15.91 4.19
C GLY A 187 -2.13 16.28 2.71
N PHE A 188 -1.48 17.40 2.39
CA PHE A 188 -1.30 17.91 1.02
C PHE A 188 -0.01 18.75 0.94
N GLN A 189 0.68 18.73 -0.20
CA GLN A 189 1.94 19.40 -0.52
C GLN A 189 3.00 19.29 0.59
N GLY A 190 3.36 18.07 0.94
CA GLY A 190 4.32 17.79 2.01
C GLY A 190 3.83 18.11 3.44
N MET A 191 2.63 18.67 3.63
CA MET A 191 2.09 19.03 4.95
C MET A 191 1.02 18.05 5.42
N VAL A 192 1.17 17.53 6.64
CA VAL A 192 0.11 16.74 7.31
C VAL A 192 -1.06 17.67 7.70
N ASN A 193 -2.29 17.20 7.53
CA ASN A 193 -3.49 17.88 7.99
C ASN A 193 -3.59 17.77 9.52
N ILE A 194 -3.17 18.84 10.18
CA ILE A 194 -3.23 19.03 11.65
C ILE A 194 -4.49 19.78 12.11
N GLY A 195 -5.49 19.90 11.23
CA GLY A 195 -6.69 20.71 11.46
C GLY A 195 -7.90 19.89 11.93
N VAL A 196 -8.68 19.40 10.97
CA VAL A 196 -9.99 18.79 11.24
C VAL A 196 -9.81 17.39 11.81
N HIS A 197 -10.26 17.19 13.05
CA HIS A 197 -10.26 15.91 13.75
C HIS A 197 -11.66 15.60 14.32
N PRO A 198 -12.15 14.35 14.23
CA PRO A 198 -11.55 13.22 13.53
C PRO A 198 -11.51 13.44 12.01
N MET A 199 -10.58 12.77 11.32
CA MET A 199 -10.57 12.83 9.85
C MET A 199 -11.71 11.99 9.28
N SER A 200 -12.34 12.48 8.22
CA SER A 200 -13.40 11.76 7.52
C SER A 200 -12.87 10.59 6.69
N VAL A 201 -13.69 9.54 6.59
CA VAL A 201 -13.51 8.49 5.58
C VAL A 201 -14.00 9.03 4.24
N LEU A 202 -13.15 8.98 3.21
CA LEU A 202 -13.43 9.51 1.87
C LEU A 202 -14.14 8.50 0.97
N ALA A 203 -13.84 7.22 1.16
CA ALA A 203 -14.46 6.09 0.47
C ALA A 203 -14.18 4.79 1.25
N SER A 204 -15.06 3.81 1.11
CA SER A 204 -14.94 2.49 1.73
C SER A 204 -15.21 1.38 0.70
N VAL A 205 -14.62 0.20 0.90
CA VAL A 205 -14.96 -1.00 0.11
C VAL A 205 -14.86 -2.26 0.97
N GLU A 206 -15.86 -3.14 0.90
CA GLU A 206 -15.84 -4.46 1.54
C GLU A 206 -15.17 -5.50 0.63
N SER A 207 -14.41 -6.42 1.21
CA SER A 207 -13.88 -7.60 0.51
C SER A 207 -14.90 -8.72 0.39
N ASP A 208 -14.66 -9.64 -0.53
CA ASP A 208 -15.28 -10.97 -0.47
C ASP A 208 -14.93 -11.64 0.88
N PRO A 209 -15.82 -12.50 1.40
CA PRO A 209 -15.52 -13.41 2.49
C PRO A 209 -14.31 -14.31 2.20
N PHE A 210 -13.47 -14.53 3.20
CA PHE A 210 -12.39 -15.50 3.19
C PHE A 210 -12.32 -16.28 4.50
N VAL A 211 -11.78 -17.50 4.42
CA VAL A 211 -11.68 -18.40 5.58
C VAL A 211 -10.28 -18.37 6.17
N ALA A 212 -10.19 -18.19 7.49
CA ALA A 212 -8.96 -18.35 8.25
C ALA A 212 -8.83 -19.80 8.77
N TYR A 213 -7.88 -20.56 8.24
CA TYR A 213 -7.67 -21.97 8.58
C TYR A 213 -6.57 -22.19 9.62
N SER A 214 -6.66 -23.28 10.38
CA SER A 214 -5.63 -23.70 11.35
C SER A 214 -4.30 -24.13 10.68
N ALA A 215 -4.36 -24.90 9.58
CA ALA A 215 -3.18 -25.35 8.82
C ALA A 215 -3.53 -25.80 7.38
N LYS A 216 -3.03 -25.09 6.34
CA LYS A 216 -3.13 -25.48 4.91
C LYS A 216 -1.94 -24.98 4.07
N LYS A 217 -1.79 -25.53 2.85
CA LYS A 217 -0.80 -25.07 1.85
C LYS A 217 -1.23 -23.73 1.21
N PHE A 218 -0.23 -22.91 0.88
CA PHE A 218 -0.39 -21.58 0.29
C PHE A 218 -0.40 -21.63 -1.25
N PRO A 219 -1.17 -20.73 -1.92
CA PRO A 219 -1.17 -20.61 -3.38
C PRO A 219 0.16 -20.06 -3.92
N GLU A 220 0.29 -20.11 -5.25
CA GLU A 220 1.38 -19.45 -5.97
C GLU A 220 1.19 -17.93 -6.05
N THR A 221 2.28 -17.22 -6.35
CA THR A 221 2.25 -15.76 -6.54
C THR A 221 1.44 -15.41 -7.79
N THR A 222 0.58 -14.40 -7.71
CA THR A 222 -0.25 -13.93 -8.84
C THR A 222 0.56 -13.10 -9.85
N PRO A 223 0.06 -12.90 -11.10
CA PRO A 223 0.68 -11.99 -12.07
C PRO A 223 0.82 -10.56 -11.55
N LEU A 224 -0.24 -10.01 -10.93
CA LEU A 224 -0.22 -8.65 -10.36
C LEU A 224 0.81 -8.53 -9.22
N SER A 225 0.90 -9.53 -8.35
CA SER A 225 1.91 -9.58 -7.28
C SER A 225 3.34 -9.64 -7.85
N ARG A 226 3.57 -10.35 -8.96
CA ARG A 226 4.87 -10.33 -9.66
C ARG A 226 5.17 -8.95 -10.25
N ALA A 227 4.22 -8.33 -10.95
CA ALA A 227 4.37 -7.01 -11.56
C ALA A 227 4.71 -5.92 -10.52
N PHE A 228 4.06 -5.96 -9.36
CA PHE A 228 4.37 -5.04 -8.26
C PHE A 228 5.71 -5.37 -7.60
N SER A 229 6.07 -6.65 -7.47
CA SER A 229 7.37 -7.04 -6.95
C SER A 229 8.54 -6.53 -7.80
N SER A 230 8.42 -6.55 -9.14
CA SER A 230 9.40 -5.93 -10.05
C SER A 230 9.50 -4.40 -9.95
N GLN A 231 8.55 -3.74 -9.27
CA GLN A 231 8.56 -2.30 -9.00
C GLN A 231 8.99 -1.96 -7.56
N GLY A 232 9.64 -2.90 -6.87
CA GLY A 232 10.22 -2.70 -5.54
C GLY A 232 9.26 -2.92 -4.36
N ILE A 233 8.02 -3.35 -4.61
CA ILE A 233 7.08 -3.74 -3.56
C ILE A 233 7.54 -5.09 -2.97
N LYS A 234 7.84 -5.12 -1.68
CA LYS A 234 8.37 -6.31 -0.98
C LYS A 234 7.29 -7.38 -0.79
N ILE A 235 7.05 -8.16 -1.83
CA ILE A 235 6.14 -9.31 -1.81
C ILE A 235 6.97 -10.58 -1.71
N ALA A 236 6.60 -11.49 -0.80
CA ALA A 236 7.22 -12.80 -0.69
C ALA A 236 6.86 -13.65 -1.92
N THR A 237 7.71 -13.63 -2.94
CA THR A 237 7.55 -14.47 -4.13
C THR A 237 8.15 -15.86 -3.85
N ARG A 238 7.40 -16.92 -4.17
CA ARG A 238 8.01 -18.24 -4.34
C ARG A 238 8.58 -18.27 -5.74
N SER A 239 9.90 -18.34 -5.86
CA SER A 239 10.54 -18.59 -7.13
C SER A 239 10.33 -20.04 -7.53
N ASP A 240 9.79 -20.26 -8.73
CA ASP A 240 9.84 -21.56 -9.36
C ASP A 240 11.30 -21.94 -9.57
N LYS A 241 11.77 -22.94 -8.81
CA LYS A 241 13.04 -23.60 -9.11
C LYS A 241 12.88 -24.37 -10.42
N LYS A 242 13.02 -23.67 -11.55
CA LYS A 242 13.17 -24.29 -12.87
C LYS A 242 14.26 -25.36 -12.75
N GLY A 243 13.90 -26.61 -13.02
CA GLY A 243 14.81 -27.74 -12.89
C GLY A 243 16.04 -27.52 -13.76
N ARG A 244 17.23 -27.76 -13.20
CA ARG A 244 18.42 -28.01 -14.02
C ARG A 244 18.23 -29.37 -14.68
N ASN A 245 17.77 -29.38 -15.93
CA ASN A 245 17.78 -30.59 -16.73
C ASN A 245 19.23 -31.00 -17.02
N THR A 246 19.50 -32.27 -16.71
CA THR A 246 20.45 -33.17 -17.37
C THR A 246 21.29 -32.57 -18.50
N SER A 247 22.59 -32.38 -18.23
CA SER A 247 23.60 -32.62 -19.25
C SER A 247 23.72 -34.12 -19.46
N GLN A 248 23.55 -34.57 -20.70
CA GLN A 248 24.03 -35.88 -21.13
C GLN A 248 25.55 -35.80 -21.22
N GLU A 249 26.26 -36.80 -20.69
CA GLU A 249 27.62 -37.11 -21.13
C GLU A 249 27.57 -38.38 -21.97
N GLN A 250 28.24 -38.33 -23.12
CA GLN A 250 28.51 -39.43 -24.05
C GLN A 250 29.91 -39.98 -23.76
#